data_AF-A0A972JAV0-F1
#
_entry.id   AF-A0A972JAV0-F1
#
_cell.length_a   1.000
_cell.length_b   1.000
_cell.length_c   1.000
_cell.angle_alpha   90.00
_cell.angle_beta   90.00
_cell.angle_gamma   90.00
#
_symmetry.space_group_name_H-M   'P 1'
#
loop_
_entity.id
_entity.type
_entity.pdbx_description
1 polymer ?
#
loop_
_entity_poly.entity_id
_entity_poly.type
_entity_poly.pdbx_seq_one_letter_code
_entity_poly.pdbx_strand_id
1 'polypeptide(L)'
;METNTTEDREELIARLNLQRKAAITMGGAVDHAGHVKVQPMAGFDLNRTIFKGLEGIARKAMHERLARELVWDRTFAAEIEAAYAAVQATQPAPKIDERLVRFMKEECDFSMEHADGSFLEHLVFCHDYAARHYPGHSPNVALLHSILGTATNTFAMEADKLPRLKALLSEFEAIQVEAFPSVLRLFYTGLLDELERNLHRLDKLKALQCHRVIDNEPLRIDADNLWINLNYHLMHFVDFMPSANRSTHRSDPLLQMFERLSSLLDRAGQRQARVEVSFPNTNTAPLGETRTLFGQVSDLLLTPAVKLKLTRKSIRKYSEQCGHDLSYQLEWAD
;
A
#
# COMPACT_ATOMS: atom_id res chain seq x y z
N MET A 1 -47.36 -20.50 1.13
CA MET A 1 -46.74 -19.69 0.07
C MET A 1 -45.53 -19.04 0.71
N GLU A 2 -44.42 -19.78 0.77
CA GLU A 2 -43.17 -19.31 1.36
C GLU A 2 -42.48 -18.42 0.33
N THR A 3 -42.39 -17.13 0.64
CA THR A 3 -41.63 -16.18 -0.16
C THR A 3 -40.15 -16.37 0.17
N ASN A 4 -39.43 -17.08 -0.69
CA ASN A 4 -37.99 -17.01 -0.78
C ASN A 4 -37.59 -15.59 -1.20
N THR A 5 -37.35 -14.72 -0.22
CA THR A 5 -36.54 -13.51 -0.42
C THR A 5 -35.09 -13.95 -0.45
N THR A 6 -34.56 -14.21 -1.64
CA THR A 6 -33.13 -14.14 -1.88
C THR A 6 -32.75 -12.68 -1.65
N GLU A 7 -32.36 -12.32 -0.42
CA GLU A 7 -31.66 -11.05 -0.19
C GLU A 7 -30.43 -11.08 -1.09
N ASP A 8 -30.40 -10.20 -2.09
CA ASP A 8 -29.19 -9.89 -2.86
C ASP A 8 -28.14 -9.43 -1.86
N ARG A 9 -27.27 -10.35 -1.44
CA ARG A 9 -26.15 -10.04 -0.56
C ARG A 9 -25.20 -9.12 -1.31
N GLU A 10 -24.96 -7.94 -0.74
CA GLU A 10 -24.05 -6.97 -1.32
C GLU A 10 -22.61 -7.45 -1.19
N GLU A 11 -22.07 -8.08 -2.24
CA GLU A 11 -20.67 -8.48 -2.28
C GLU A 11 -19.81 -7.38 -2.90
N LEU A 12 -18.56 -7.30 -2.44
CA LEU A 12 -17.53 -6.47 -3.03
C LEU A 12 -16.75 -7.33 -4.04
N ILE A 13 -17.17 -7.31 -5.31
CA ILE A 13 -16.54 -8.15 -6.34
C ILE A 13 -15.33 -7.40 -6.93
N ALA A 14 -14.12 -7.90 -6.64
CA ALA A 14 -12.88 -7.44 -7.28
C ALA A 14 -12.25 -8.55 -8.12
N ARG A 15 -11.80 -8.21 -9.34
CA ARG A 15 -11.09 -9.14 -10.20
C ARG A 15 -9.59 -8.97 -10.03
N LEU A 16 -9.01 -9.69 -9.07
CA LEU A 16 -7.57 -9.63 -8.84
C LEU A 16 -6.79 -9.98 -10.11
N ASN A 17 -5.84 -9.12 -10.47
CA ASN A 17 -4.91 -9.38 -11.57
C ASN A 17 -3.91 -10.50 -11.21
N LEU A 18 -3.16 -10.99 -12.21
CA LEU A 18 -2.19 -12.08 -12.01
C LEU A 18 -1.08 -11.73 -11.00
N GLN A 19 -0.63 -10.48 -10.95
CA GLN A 19 0.39 -10.05 -9.98
C GLN A 19 -0.12 -10.22 -8.54
N ARG A 20 -1.34 -9.78 -8.25
CA ARG A 20 -1.98 -9.89 -6.94
C ARG A 20 -2.23 -11.34 -6.55
N LYS A 21 -2.70 -12.15 -7.50
CA LYS A 21 -2.85 -13.61 -7.31
C LYS A 21 -1.52 -14.28 -6.98
N ALA A 22 -0.47 -13.94 -7.73
CA ALA A 22 0.90 -14.42 -7.47
C ALA A 22 1.40 -14.01 -6.08
N ALA A 23 1.16 -12.75 -5.67
CA ALA A 23 1.57 -12.29 -4.35
C ALA A 23 0.84 -13.05 -3.22
N ILE A 24 -0.48 -13.26 -3.35
CA ILE A 24 -1.27 -14.04 -2.36
C ILE A 24 -0.75 -15.47 -2.25
N THR A 25 -0.43 -16.13 -3.38
CA THR A 25 0.03 -17.53 -3.38
C THR A 25 1.46 -17.68 -2.87
N MET A 26 2.35 -16.78 -3.27
CA MET A 26 3.79 -16.85 -2.95
C MET A 26 4.15 -16.19 -1.62
N GLY A 27 3.23 -15.44 -1.01
CA GLY A 27 3.44 -14.82 0.29
C GLY A 27 4.26 -13.54 0.29
N GLY A 28 4.34 -12.87 -0.86
CA GLY A 28 5.00 -11.58 -0.95
C GLY A 28 5.26 -11.13 -2.37
N ALA A 29 6.08 -10.10 -2.48
CA ALA A 29 6.37 -9.50 -3.75
C ALA A 29 7.48 -10.34 -4.43
N VAL A 30 7.19 -10.93 -5.60
CA VAL A 30 8.17 -11.68 -6.40
C VAL A 30 8.58 -10.93 -7.69
N ASP A 31 9.84 -11.03 -8.09
CA ASP A 31 10.31 -10.52 -9.39
C ASP A 31 10.09 -11.58 -10.47
N HIS A 32 9.19 -11.31 -11.41
CA HIS A 32 8.82 -12.22 -12.49
C HIS A 32 9.56 -11.92 -13.81
N ALA A 33 10.74 -11.29 -13.74
CA ALA A 33 11.60 -11.09 -14.90
C ALA A 33 11.82 -12.42 -15.66
N GLY A 34 11.61 -12.38 -16.98
CA GLY A 34 11.67 -13.57 -17.85
C GLY A 34 10.31 -14.24 -18.10
N HIS A 35 9.33 -14.06 -17.23
CA HIS A 35 7.96 -14.56 -17.40
C HIS A 35 6.94 -13.46 -17.72
N VAL A 36 7.33 -12.20 -17.54
CA VAL A 36 6.49 -11.02 -17.80
C VAL A 36 7.20 -10.09 -18.75
N LYS A 37 6.47 -9.65 -19.78
CA LYS A 37 6.86 -8.55 -20.64
C LYS A 37 6.15 -7.28 -20.18
N VAL A 38 6.92 -6.23 -19.92
CA VAL A 38 6.42 -4.90 -19.53
C VAL A 38 6.48 -4.00 -20.75
N GLN A 39 5.33 -3.51 -21.20
CA GLN A 39 5.24 -2.65 -22.37
C GLN A 39 4.36 -1.42 -22.11
N PRO A 40 4.54 -0.31 -22.85
CA PRO A 40 3.73 0.89 -22.64
C PRO A 40 2.24 0.63 -22.90
N MET A 41 1.37 1.12 -22.01
CA MET A 41 -0.08 1.01 -22.19
C MET A 41 -0.57 2.06 -23.19
N ALA A 42 -1.25 1.62 -24.25
CA ALA A 42 -1.82 2.53 -25.24
C ALA A 42 -2.99 3.33 -24.65
N GLY A 43 -2.98 4.66 -24.84
CA GLY A 43 -4.08 5.53 -24.42
C GLY A 43 -4.17 5.80 -22.91
N PHE A 44 -3.12 5.48 -22.13
CA PHE A 44 -3.07 5.82 -20.71
C PHE A 44 -3.16 7.35 -20.51
N ASP A 45 -4.09 7.79 -19.67
CA ASP A 45 -4.28 9.21 -19.33
C ASP A 45 -4.15 9.44 -17.82
N LEU A 46 -3.02 10.03 -17.43
CA LEU A 46 -2.74 10.36 -16.03
C LEU A 46 -3.77 11.34 -15.42
N ASN A 47 -4.47 12.14 -16.23
CA ASN A 47 -5.51 13.06 -15.74
C ASN A 47 -6.73 12.35 -15.18
N ARG A 48 -6.90 11.06 -15.52
CA ARG A 48 -7.95 10.21 -14.99
C ARG A 48 -7.51 9.50 -13.70
N THR A 49 -6.46 9.96 -13.03
CA THR A 49 -5.97 9.36 -11.77
C THR A 49 -5.86 10.40 -10.67
N ILE A 50 -5.64 9.97 -9.42
CA ILE A 50 -5.26 10.87 -8.31
C ILE A 50 -4.04 11.73 -8.59
N PHE A 51 -3.23 11.33 -9.57
CA PHE A 51 -2.02 12.03 -9.95
C PHE A 51 -2.27 13.14 -10.98
N LYS A 52 -3.53 13.49 -11.27
CA LYS A 52 -3.89 14.57 -12.22
C LYS A 52 -3.21 15.90 -11.87
N GLY A 53 -3.05 16.20 -10.58
CA GLY A 53 -2.41 17.42 -10.07
C GLY A 53 -0.87 17.40 -10.09
N LEU A 54 -0.24 16.30 -10.50
CA LEU A 54 1.23 16.28 -10.67
C LEU A 54 1.65 17.10 -11.88
N GLU A 55 2.74 17.85 -11.70
CA GLU A 55 3.35 18.69 -12.73
C GLU A 55 4.83 18.33 -12.97
N GLY A 56 5.37 18.78 -14.10
CA GLY A 56 6.81 18.71 -14.41
C GLY A 56 7.40 17.29 -14.38
N ILE A 57 8.58 17.17 -13.76
CA ILE A 57 9.35 15.91 -13.68
C ILE A 57 8.59 14.85 -12.87
N ALA A 58 7.91 15.26 -11.80
CA ALA A 58 7.12 14.33 -10.98
C ALA A 58 5.97 13.72 -11.79
N ARG A 59 5.30 14.51 -12.63
CA ARG A 59 4.27 14.02 -13.55
C ARG A 59 4.82 13.01 -14.55
N LYS A 60 5.97 13.32 -15.17
CA LYS A 60 6.63 12.42 -16.15
C LYS A 60 7.04 11.10 -15.50
N ALA A 61 7.65 11.15 -14.32
CA ALA A 61 8.03 9.96 -13.57
C ALA A 61 6.82 9.10 -13.20
N MET A 62 5.72 9.71 -12.76
CA MET A 62 4.49 8.98 -12.45
C MET A 62 3.84 8.39 -13.70
N HIS A 63 3.80 9.13 -14.80
CA HIS A 63 3.30 8.61 -16.08
C HIS A 63 4.11 7.38 -16.53
N GLU A 64 5.44 7.43 -16.49
CA GLU A 64 6.25 6.26 -16.86
C GLU A 64 6.05 5.06 -15.96
N ARG A 65 5.70 5.28 -14.69
CA ARG A 65 5.42 4.21 -13.74
C ARG A 65 4.08 3.54 -14.02
N LEU A 66 3.06 4.33 -14.36
CA LEU A 66 1.67 3.85 -14.47
C LEU A 66 1.26 3.48 -15.90
N ALA A 67 1.85 4.10 -16.92
CA ALA A 67 1.52 3.86 -18.33
C ALA A 67 2.15 2.55 -18.85
N ARG A 68 1.93 1.44 -18.13
CA ARG A 68 2.52 0.13 -18.39
C ARG A 68 1.45 -0.94 -18.35
N GLU A 69 1.52 -1.87 -19.29
CA GLU A 69 0.74 -3.10 -19.28
C GLU A 69 1.68 -4.31 -19.15
N LEU A 70 1.16 -5.36 -18.52
CA LEU A 70 1.89 -6.60 -18.26
C LEU A 70 1.35 -7.70 -19.18
N VAL A 71 2.23 -8.26 -19.99
CA VAL A 71 1.93 -9.44 -20.81
C VAL A 71 2.65 -10.63 -20.19
N TRP A 72 1.87 -11.53 -19.60
CA TRP A 72 2.38 -12.73 -18.94
C TRP A 72 2.60 -13.86 -19.94
N ASP A 73 3.64 -14.65 -19.72
CA ASP A 73 3.77 -15.96 -20.36
C ASP A 73 2.53 -16.80 -20.05
N ARG A 74 2.00 -17.50 -21.07
CA ARG A 74 0.71 -18.22 -20.94
C ARG A 74 0.80 -19.38 -19.97
N THR A 75 1.90 -20.13 -20.00
CA THR A 75 2.11 -21.28 -19.12
C THR A 75 2.23 -20.79 -17.69
N PHE A 76 3.06 -19.79 -17.45
CA PHE A 76 3.25 -19.22 -16.12
C PHE A 76 1.97 -18.56 -15.56
N ALA A 77 1.20 -17.86 -16.39
CA ALA A 77 -0.10 -17.33 -16.00
C ALA A 77 -1.07 -18.43 -15.56
N ALA A 78 -1.13 -19.55 -16.29
CA ALA A 78 -1.98 -20.68 -15.94
C ALA A 78 -1.54 -21.35 -14.63
N GLU A 79 -0.22 -21.44 -14.37
CA GLU A 79 0.32 -21.92 -13.10
C GLU A 79 -0.10 -21.04 -11.92
N ILE A 80 -0.02 -19.71 -12.06
CA ILE A 80 -0.46 -18.75 -11.03
C ILE A 80 -1.96 -18.90 -10.76
N GLU A 81 -2.79 -18.99 -11.80
CA GLU A 81 -4.24 -19.18 -11.66
C GLU A 81 -4.56 -20.49 -10.94
N ALA A 82 -3.90 -21.59 -11.32
CA ALA A 82 -4.09 -22.89 -10.67
C ALA A 82 -3.66 -22.85 -9.20
N ALA A 83 -2.51 -22.23 -8.89
CA ALA A 83 -2.04 -22.07 -7.52
C ALA A 83 -3.00 -21.21 -6.69
N TYR A 84 -3.50 -20.11 -7.26
CA TYR A 84 -4.47 -19.24 -6.59
C TYR A 84 -5.79 -19.95 -6.34
N ALA A 85 -6.31 -20.69 -7.33
CA ALA A 85 -7.53 -21.49 -7.16
C ALA A 85 -7.36 -22.57 -6.08
N ALA A 86 -6.22 -23.26 -6.03
CA ALA A 86 -5.93 -24.24 -4.99
C ALA A 86 -5.86 -23.60 -3.59
N VAL A 87 -5.27 -22.42 -3.48
CA VAL A 87 -5.25 -21.64 -2.24
C VAL A 87 -6.67 -21.24 -1.82
N GLN A 88 -7.48 -20.70 -2.72
CA GLN A 88 -8.85 -20.29 -2.42
C GLN A 88 -9.75 -21.47 -2.03
N ALA A 89 -9.52 -22.66 -2.60
CA ALA A 89 -10.26 -23.86 -2.25
C ALA A 89 -9.93 -24.41 -0.86
N THR A 90 -8.69 -24.23 -0.39
CA THR A 90 -8.20 -24.78 0.88
C THR A 90 -8.29 -23.80 2.04
N GLN A 91 -8.08 -22.51 1.76
CA GLN A 91 -8.10 -21.43 2.73
C GLN A 91 -8.66 -20.17 2.06
N PRO A 92 -9.99 -20.11 1.86
CA PRO A 92 -10.62 -18.95 1.25
C PRO A 92 -10.41 -17.70 2.13
N ALA A 93 -10.35 -16.53 1.49
CA ALA A 93 -10.36 -15.28 2.23
C ALA A 93 -11.65 -15.16 3.06
N PRO A 94 -11.58 -14.57 4.26
CA PRO A 94 -12.77 -14.31 5.05
C PRO A 94 -13.71 -13.38 4.27
N LYS A 95 -15.01 -13.50 4.50
CA LYS A 95 -15.98 -12.59 3.88
C LYS A 95 -15.87 -11.22 4.54
N ILE A 96 -15.90 -10.17 3.73
CA ILE A 96 -16.02 -8.78 4.21
C ILE A 96 -17.44 -8.60 4.75
N ASP A 97 -17.58 -7.94 5.91
CA ASP A 97 -18.87 -7.62 6.52
C ASP A 97 -19.72 -6.77 5.56
N GLU A 98 -20.95 -7.20 5.28
CA GLU A 98 -21.89 -6.52 4.37
C GLU A 98 -22.15 -5.06 4.80
N ARG A 99 -22.11 -4.76 6.11
CA ARG A 99 -22.25 -3.39 6.62
C ARG A 99 -21.07 -2.50 6.23
N LEU A 100 -19.86 -3.07 6.20
CA LEU A 100 -18.66 -2.38 5.72
C LEU A 100 -18.71 -2.22 4.19
N VAL A 101 -19.14 -3.25 3.45
CA VAL A 101 -19.34 -3.15 2.00
C VAL A 101 -20.32 -2.02 1.67
N ARG A 102 -21.44 -1.95 2.38
CA ARG A 102 -22.44 -0.90 2.21
C ARG A 102 -21.86 0.48 2.52
N PHE A 103 -21.16 0.63 3.64
CA PHE A 103 -20.48 1.87 3.97
C PHE A 103 -19.51 2.30 2.85
N MET A 104 -18.67 1.39 2.36
CA MET A 104 -17.74 1.69 1.27
C MET A 104 -18.44 2.10 -0.03
N LYS A 105 -19.59 1.51 -0.36
CA LYS A 105 -20.34 1.85 -1.58
C LYS A 105 -21.12 3.16 -1.47
N GLU A 106 -21.74 3.40 -0.31
CA GLU A 106 -22.66 4.53 -0.11
C GLU A 106 -21.94 5.79 0.39
N GLU A 107 -20.89 5.62 1.19
CA GLU A 107 -20.24 6.70 1.92
C GLU A 107 -18.85 7.07 1.38
N CYS A 108 -18.22 6.20 0.58
CA CYS A 108 -16.92 6.48 -0.01
C CYS A 108 -17.01 6.80 -1.52
N ASP A 109 -16.23 7.78 -1.96
CA ASP A 109 -15.99 8.11 -3.36
C ASP A 109 -14.65 7.52 -3.83
N PHE A 110 -14.72 6.34 -4.46
CA PHE A 110 -13.56 5.68 -5.07
C PHE A 110 -13.31 6.12 -6.52
N SER A 111 -14.14 7.00 -7.09
CA SER A 111 -13.95 7.50 -8.46
C SER A 111 -12.67 8.35 -8.60
N MET A 112 -12.18 8.86 -7.47
CA MET A 112 -10.99 9.72 -7.44
C MET A 112 -9.67 8.95 -7.53
N GLU A 113 -9.60 7.72 -7.00
CA GLU A 113 -8.36 6.96 -6.73
C GLU A 113 -7.71 6.39 -8.01
N HIS A 114 -8.49 5.67 -8.82
CA HIS A 114 -8.06 5.18 -10.14
C HIS A 114 -9.28 5.14 -11.10
N ALA A 115 -9.30 5.91 -12.20
CA ALA A 115 -10.45 5.93 -13.12
C ALA A 115 -10.74 4.62 -13.89
N ASP A 116 -9.95 3.58 -13.66
CA ASP A 116 -10.18 2.23 -14.20
C ASP A 116 -10.79 1.25 -13.18
N GLY A 117 -11.07 1.68 -11.95
CA GLY A 117 -11.65 0.84 -10.90
C GLY A 117 -10.64 -0.02 -10.13
N SER A 118 -9.34 0.10 -10.43
CA SER A 118 -8.27 -0.70 -9.80
C SER A 118 -8.06 -0.41 -8.30
N PHE A 119 -8.63 0.68 -7.76
CA PHE A 119 -8.57 0.98 -6.33
C PHE A 119 -9.33 -0.04 -5.50
N LEU A 120 -10.55 -0.41 -5.91
CA LEU A 120 -11.32 -1.39 -5.15
C LEU A 120 -10.64 -2.75 -5.15
N GLU A 121 -10.03 -3.11 -6.28
CA GLU A 121 -9.22 -4.32 -6.39
C GLU A 121 -7.96 -4.28 -5.51
N HIS A 122 -7.36 -3.10 -5.32
CA HIS A 122 -6.27 -2.89 -4.36
C HIS A 122 -6.73 -3.17 -2.93
N LEU A 123 -7.87 -2.61 -2.51
CA LEU A 123 -8.41 -2.81 -1.17
C LEU A 123 -8.73 -4.28 -0.89
N VAL A 124 -9.40 -4.96 -1.84
CA VAL A 124 -9.70 -6.40 -1.72
C VAL A 124 -8.43 -7.24 -1.72
N PHE A 125 -7.44 -6.91 -2.57
CA PHE A 125 -6.14 -7.57 -2.51
C PHE A 125 -5.51 -7.44 -1.12
N CYS A 126 -5.43 -6.23 -0.58
CA CYS A 126 -4.82 -5.98 0.73
C CYS A 126 -5.56 -6.74 1.85
N HIS A 127 -6.89 -6.79 1.80
CA HIS A 127 -7.70 -7.59 2.69
C HIS A 127 -7.34 -9.09 2.62
N ASP A 128 -7.41 -9.69 1.45
CA ASP A 128 -7.17 -11.13 1.24
C ASP A 128 -5.73 -11.51 1.59
N TYR A 129 -4.79 -10.65 1.21
CA TYR A 129 -3.38 -10.82 1.52
C TYR A 129 -3.14 -10.77 3.02
N ALA A 130 -3.71 -9.79 3.73
CA ALA A 130 -3.57 -9.67 5.19
C ALA A 130 -4.19 -10.85 5.93
N ALA A 131 -5.38 -11.30 5.52
CA ALA A 131 -6.04 -12.45 6.14
C ALA A 131 -5.17 -13.71 6.08
N ARG A 132 -4.40 -13.87 5.01
CA ARG A 132 -3.52 -15.02 4.79
C ARG A 132 -2.17 -14.88 5.48
N HIS A 133 -1.56 -13.71 5.37
CA HIS A 133 -0.16 -13.48 5.73
C HIS A 133 0.03 -12.72 7.03
N TYR A 134 -1.05 -12.31 7.68
CA TYR A 134 -1.06 -11.77 9.03
C TYR A 134 -2.29 -12.24 9.85
N PRO A 135 -2.52 -13.56 9.96
CA PRO A 135 -3.78 -14.15 10.47
C PRO A 135 -4.09 -13.86 11.95
N GLY A 136 -3.18 -13.21 12.69
CA GLY A 136 -3.40 -12.79 14.08
C GLY A 136 -4.10 -11.45 14.24
N HIS A 137 -4.31 -10.70 13.14
CA HIS A 137 -4.90 -9.36 13.16
C HIS A 137 -5.96 -9.20 12.08
N SER A 138 -6.87 -8.24 12.26
CA SER A 138 -8.02 -8.09 11.35
C SER A 138 -7.61 -7.68 9.93
N PRO A 139 -8.07 -8.37 8.88
CA PRO A 139 -7.83 -7.96 7.50
C PRO A 139 -8.61 -6.70 7.11
N ASN A 140 -9.63 -6.30 7.88
CA ASN A 140 -10.39 -5.07 7.63
C ASN A 140 -9.52 -3.81 7.75
N VAL A 141 -8.46 -3.86 8.56
CA VAL A 141 -7.48 -2.76 8.60
C VAL A 141 -6.86 -2.57 7.23
N ALA A 142 -6.45 -3.66 6.58
CA ALA A 142 -5.87 -3.64 5.24
C ALA A 142 -6.92 -3.34 4.15
N LEU A 143 -8.21 -3.60 4.39
CA LEU A 143 -9.29 -3.19 3.49
C LEU A 143 -9.52 -1.67 3.52
N LEU A 144 -9.38 -1.03 4.69
CA LEU A 144 -9.78 0.35 4.94
C LEU A 144 -8.59 1.32 5.06
N HIS A 145 -7.36 0.82 4.94
CA HIS A 145 -6.13 1.57 5.23
C HIS A 145 -5.99 2.92 4.50
N SER A 146 -6.62 3.08 3.33
CA SER A 146 -6.50 4.27 2.48
C SER A 146 -7.78 5.08 2.34
N ILE A 147 -8.90 4.67 2.94
CA ILE A 147 -10.17 5.42 2.81
C ILE A 147 -10.13 6.77 3.54
N LEU A 148 -9.26 6.89 4.55
CA LEU A 148 -9.00 8.10 5.36
C LEU A 148 -7.89 8.98 4.80
N GLY A 149 -7.38 8.65 3.62
CA GLY A 149 -6.33 9.40 2.97
C GLY A 149 -5.21 8.49 2.49
N THR A 150 -4.66 8.85 1.34
CA THR A 150 -3.46 8.21 0.79
C THR A 150 -2.21 9.06 1.07
N ALA A 151 -1.08 8.68 0.46
CA ALA A 151 0.10 9.55 0.40
C ALA A 151 -0.14 10.85 -0.40
N THR A 152 -1.33 11.04 -0.98
CA THR A 152 -1.80 12.28 -1.62
C THR A 152 -2.90 12.93 -0.77
N ASN A 153 -3.52 14.01 -1.25
CA ASN A 153 -4.68 14.64 -0.61
C ASN A 153 -6.02 14.13 -1.15
N THR A 154 -6.03 12.87 -1.60
CA THR A 154 -7.27 12.19 -1.97
C THR A 154 -7.76 11.43 -0.76
N PHE A 155 -9.03 11.63 -0.44
CA PHE A 155 -9.75 10.99 0.65
C PHE A 155 -10.98 10.32 0.03
N ALA A 156 -11.21 9.06 0.35
CA ALA A 156 -12.39 8.37 -0.15
C ALA A 156 -13.64 8.82 0.64
N MET A 157 -13.50 9.32 1.86
CA MET A 157 -14.61 9.84 2.64
C MET A 157 -14.25 11.15 3.34
N GLU A 158 -15.28 11.91 3.70
CA GLU A 158 -15.18 13.13 4.50
C GLU A 158 -14.99 12.82 5.99
N ALA A 159 -14.38 13.75 6.74
CA ALA A 159 -14.08 13.56 8.16
C ALA A 159 -15.32 13.36 9.05
N ASP A 160 -16.45 13.97 8.69
CA ASP A 160 -17.71 13.85 9.45
C ASP A 160 -18.30 12.43 9.45
N LYS A 161 -17.86 11.57 8.53
CA LYS A 161 -18.24 10.15 8.44
C LYS A 161 -17.48 9.24 9.40
N LEU A 162 -16.41 9.73 10.04
CA LEU A 162 -15.59 8.99 11.00
C LEU A 162 -16.41 8.27 12.10
N PRO A 163 -17.37 8.90 12.80
CA PRO A 163 -18.15 8.22 13.83
C PRO A 163 -18.96 7.04 13.30
N ARG A 164 -19.50 7.16 12.07
CA ARG A 164 -20.26 6.09 11.42
C ARG A 164 -19.35 4.93 11.03
N LEU A 165 -18.15 5.20 10.50
CA LEU A 165 -17.15 4.17 10.23
C LEU A 165 -16.77 3.43 11.52
N LYS A 166 -16.42 4.16 12.58
CA LYS A 166 -15.99 3.57 13.86
C LYS A 166 -17.06 2.68 14.49
N ALA A 167 -18.35 2.99 14.30
CA ALA A 167 -19.45 2.15 14.78
C ALA A 167 -19.51 0.77 14.08
N LEU A 168 -18.82 0.60 12.96
CA LEU A 168 -18.72 -0.67 12.23
C LEU A 168 -17.43 -1.44 12.56
N LEU A 169 -16.51 -0.84 13.31
CA LEU A 169 -15.19 -1.38 13.60
C LEU A 169 -15.07 -1.79 15.07
N SER A 170 -14.24 -2.80 15.33
CA SER A 170 -13.67 -3.01 16.65
C SER A 170 -12.76 -1.84 17.05
N GLU A 171 -12.49 -1.70 18.34
CA GLU A 171 -11.56 -0.68 18.86
C GLU A 171 -10.17 -0.81 18.23
N PHE A 172 -9.68 -2.06 18.12
CA PHE A 172 -8.41 -2.36 17.45
C PHE A 172 -8.40 -1.89 15.99
N GLU A 173 -9.43 -2.23 15.22
CA GLU A 173 -9.51 -1.82 13.81
C GLU A 173 -9.56 -0.30 13.68
N ALA A 174 -10.34 0.38 14.52
CA ALA A 174 -10.43 1.84 14.50
C ALA A 174 -9.06 2.50 14.75
N ILE A 175 -8.31 2.04 15.75
CA ILE A 175 -6.95 2.54 16.05
C ILE A 175 -6.04 2.41 14.82
N GLN A 176 -6.01 1.23 14.22
CA GLN A 176 -5.08 0.92 13.13
C GLN A 176 -5.46 1.64 11.82
N VAL A 177 -6.75 1.69 11.51
CA VAL A 177 -7.31 2.35 10.33
C VAL A 177 -7.10 3.87 10.40
N GLU A 178 -7.29 4.49 11.56
CA GLU A 178 -7.01 5.92 11.76
C GLU A 178 -5.52 6.25 11.70
N ALA A 179 -4.65 5.36 12.19
CA ALA A 179 -3.21 5.59 12.23
C ALA A 179 -2.51 5.44 10.87
N PHE A 180 -3.01 4.55 10.02
CA PHE A 180 -2.30 4.12 8.81
C PHE A 180 -1.92 5.30 7.88
N PRO A 181 -2.82 6.23 7.50
CA PRO A 181 -2.44 7.33 6.62
C PRO A 181 -1.37 8.24 7.22
N SER A 182 -1.45 8.50 8.53
CA SER A 182 -0.52 9.36 9.25
C SER A 182 0.87 8.73 9.31
N VAL A 183 0.95 7.47 9.73
CA VAL A 183 2.21 6.73 9.81
C VAL A 183 2.87 6.61 8.43
N LEU A 184 2.10 6.38 7.37
CA LEU A 184 2.61 6.36 5.99
C LEU A 184 3.28 7.68 5.60
N ARG A 185 2.68 8.83 5.93
CA ARG A 185 3.28 10.15 5.66
C ARG A 185 4.54 10.36 6.49
N LEU A 186 4.55 9.87 7.74
CA LEU A 186 5.69 9.99 8.64
C LEU A 186 6.92 9.17 8.21
N PHE A 187 6.75 8.09 7.44
CA PHE A 187 7.87 7.36 6.83
C PHE A 187 8.76 8.25 5.98
N TYR A 188 8.13 9.16 5.24
CA TYR A 188 8.85 10.09 4.38
C TYR A 188 9.44 11.27 5.17
N THR A 189 8.93 11.59 6.36
CA THR A 189 9.35 12.81 7.07
C THR A 189 10.32 12.59 8.22
N GLY A 190 10.47 11.36 8.74
CA GLY A 190 11.55 11.04 9.68
C GLY A 190 11.36 9.83 10.59
N LEU A 191 10.15 9.26 10.69
CA LEU A 191 9.84 8.23 11.69
C LEU A 191 10.78 7.02 11.60
N LEU A 192 11.00 6.49 10.39
CA LEU A 192 11.92 5.35 10.18
C LEU A 192 13.36 5.72 10.55
N ASP A 193 13.81 6.94 10.22
CA ASP A 193 15.15 7.44 10.54
C ASP A 193 15.36 7.53 12.08
N GLU A 194 14.30 7.83 12.84
CA GLU A 194 14.36 7.90 14.30
C GLU A 194 14.29 6.52 14.96
N LEU A 195 13.43 5.62 14.49
CA LEU A 195 13.37 4.24 14.97
C LEU A 195 14.69 3.51 14.72
N GLU A 196 15.28 3.67 13.53
CA GLU A 196 16.58 3.09 13.18
C GLU A 196 17.71 3.60 14.11
N ARG A 197 17.73 4.89 14.44
CA ARG A 197 18.73 5.46 15.36
C ARG A 197 18.57 4.98 16.80
N ASN A 198 17.35 4.58 17.19
CA ASN A 198 17.02 4.14 18.55
C ASN A 198 16.83 2.62 18.67
N LEU A 199 17.34 1.83 17.71
CA LEU A 199 17.27 0.35 17.72
C LEU A 199 17.68 -0.28 19.06
N HIS A 200 18.67 0.30 19.73
CA HIS A 200 19.23 -0.17 21.00
C HIS A 200 18.31 -0.02 22.21
N ARG A 201 17.18 0.69 22.09
CA ARG A 201 16.25 0.98 23.18
C ARG A 201 14.78 0.83 22.79
N LEU A 202 14.48 0.08 21.72
CA LEU A 202 13.09 -0.10 21.24
C LEU A 202 12.17 -0.77 22.26
N ASP A 203 12.73 -1.56 23.17
CA ASP A 203 12.03 -2.13 24.33
C ASP A 203 11.50 -1.05 25.29
N LYS A 204 12.09 0.14 25.26
CA LYS A 204 11.63 1.32 26.02
C LYS A 204 10.59 2.15 25.27
N LEU A 205 10.27 1.86 24.01
CA LEU A 205 9.28 2.64 23.28
C LEU A 205 7.90 2.44 23.93
N LYS A 206 7.20 3.54 24.21
CA LYS A 206 5.86 3.50 24.82
C LYS A 206 4.76 3.84 23.84
N ALA A 207 4.96 4.87 23.02
CA ALA A 207 3.92 5.36 22.12
C ALA A 207 4.46 6.27 21.02
N LEU A 208 3.66 6.43 19.99
CA LEU A 208 3.74 7.49 18.99
C LEU A 208 2.60 8.47 19.22
N GLN A 209 2.92 9.76 19.35
CA GLN A 209 1.96 10.86 19.22
C GLN A 209 2.15 11.54 17.86
N CYS A 210 1.07 11.81 17.15
CA CYS A 210 1.05 12.54 15.88
C CYS A 210 -0.36 13.11 15.63
N HIS A 211 -0.65 13.54 14.39
CA HIS A 211 -1.98 14.03 13.99
C HIS A 211 -2.58 13.16 12.89
N ARG A 212 -3.90 13.01 12.86
CA ARG A 212 -4.61 12.27 11.82
C ARG A 212 -4.60 13.04 10.50
N VAL A 213 -4.42 12.34 9.38
CA VAL A 213 -4.37 12.99 8.05
C VAL A 213 -5.68 13.67 7.67
N ILE A 214 -6.82 13.06 7.99
CA ILE A 214 -8.14 13.47 7.49
C ILE A 214 -8.65 14.78 8.12
N ASP A 215 -8.34 15.03 9.39
CA ASP A 215 -8.90 16.16 10.15
C ASP A 215 -7.89 16.84 11.09
N ASN A 216 -6.63 16.40 11.09
CA ASN A 216 -5.57 16.91 11.94
C ASN A 216 -5.82 16.76 13.46
N GLU A 217 -6.79 15.93 13.88
CA GLU A 217 -6.99 15.66 15.30
C GLU A 217 -5.78 14.89 15.89
N PRO A 218 -5.42 15.14 17.16
CA PRO A 218 -4.35 14.41 17.83
C PRO A 218 -4.61 12.89 17.83
N LEU A 219 -3.57 12.13 17.50
CA LEU A 219 -3.56 10.68 17.49
C LEU A 219 -2.43 10.17 18.38
N ARG A 220 -2.77 9.23 19.27
CA ARG A 220 -1.79 8.52 20.07
C ARG A 220 -2.01 7.02 19.94
N ILE A 221 -0.97 6.28 19.58
CA ILE A 221 -0.96 4.82 19.58
C ILE A 221 0.20 4.33 20.45
N ASP A 222 0.00 3.24 21.19
CA ASP A 222 1.08 2.61 21.95
C ASP A 222 2.09 1.90 21.04
N ALA A 223 3.19 1.44 21.62
CA ALA A 223 4.26 0.79 20.89
C ALA A 223 3.81 -0.50 20.19
N ASP A 224 2.96 -1.31 20.83
CA ASP A 224 2.46 -2.56 20.24
C ASP A 224 1.61 -2.26 19.00
N ASN A 225 0.70 -1.30 19.10
CA ASN A 225 -0.11 -0.84 17.97
C ASN A 225 0.74 -0.22 16.88
N LEU A 226 1.83 0.49 17.20
CA LEU A 226 2.77 0.99 16.20
C LEU A 226 3.42 -0.17 15.43
N TRP A 227 3.96 -1.19 16.12
CA TRP A 227 4.59 -2.33 15.44
C TRP A 227 3.61 -3.10 14.57
N ILE A 228 2.37 -3.26 15.01
CA ILE A 228 1.29 -3.85 14.21
C ILE A 228 1.02 -3.00 12.96
N ASN A 229 0.92 -1.68 13.11
CA ASN A 229 0.68 -0.76 12.00
C ASN A 229 1.80 -0.80 10.95
N LEU A 230 3.06 -0.87 11.40
CA LEU A 230 4.22 -1.04 10.54
C LEU A 230 4.18 -2.35 9.74
N ASN A 231 3.64 -3.44 10.30
CA ASN A 231 3.44 -4.69 9.57
C ASN A 231 2.32 -4.58 8.52
N TYR A 232 1.24 -3.82 8.76
CA TYR A 232 0.27 -3.50 7.72
C TYR A 232 0.88 -2.70 6.57
N HIS A 233 1.75 -1.73 6.86
CA HIS A 233 2.48 -1.01 5.83
C HIS A 233 3.40 -1.92 5.01
N LEU A 234 4.09 -2.86 5.67
CA LEU A 234 4.93 -3.85 5.00
C LEU A 234 4.13 -4.67 3.98
N MET A 235 2.93 -5.13 4.34
CA MET A 235 2.03 -5.84 3.42
C MET A 235 1.51 -4.94 2.30
N HIS A 236 1.13 -3.70 2.63
CA HIS A 236 0.63 -2.73 1.66
C HIS A 236 1.65 -2.44 0.55
N PHE A 237 2.95 -2.40 0.85
CA PHE A 237 3.98 -2.22 -0.17
C PHE A 237 4.02 -3.31 -1.25
N VAL A 238 3.54 -4.53 -0.95
CA VAL A 238 3.57 -5.66 -1.90
C VAL A 238 2.84 -5.34 -3.20
N ASP A 239 1.71 -4.64 -3.15
CA ASP A 239 0.92 -4.32 -4.35
C ASP A 239 1.60 -3.30 -5.28
N PHE A 240 2.49 -2.48 -4.72
CA PHE A 240 3.17 -1.41 -5.47
C PHE A 240 4.52 -1.82 -6.03
N MET A 241 4.96 -3.05 -5.78
CA MET A 241 6.24 -3.52 -6.30
C MET A 241 6.17 -3.76 -7.81
N PRO A 242 7.25 -3.46 -8.56
CA PRO A 242 7.34 -3.86 -9.95
C PRO A 242 7.16 -5.38 -10.08
N SER A 243 6.28 -5.78 -11.01
CA SER A 243 6.05 -7.19 -11.36
C SER A 243 7.31 -7.88 -11.91
N ALA A 244 8.22 -7.13 -12.52
CA ALA A 244 9.46 -7.63 -13.08
C ALA A 244 10.58 -6.58 -13.00
N ASN A 245 11.82 -7.01 -13.16
CA ASN A 245 13.01 -6.18 -13.34
C ASN A 245 13.31 -5.24 -12.16
N ARG A 246 13.10 -5.69 -10.93
CA ARG A 246 13.23 -4.84 -9.73
C ARG A 246 14.60 -4.20 -9.56
N SER A 247 15.64 -4.89 -10.04
CA SER A 247 17.02 -4.38 -10.04
C SER A 247 17.14 -3.05 -10.78
N THR A 248 16.32 -2.83 -11.81
CA THR A 248 16.27 -1.59 -12.59
C THR A 248 15.46 -0.48 -11.92
N HIS A 249 14.70 -0.80 -10.89
CA HIS A 249 13.83 0.11 -10.14
C HIS A 249 14.37 0.46 -8.73
N ARG A 250 15.62 0.10 -8.40
CA ARG A 250 16.23 0.33 -7.07
C ARG A 250 16.22 1.79 -6.59
N SER A 251 16.21 2.73 -7.53
CA SER A 251 16.15 4.15 -7.22
C SER A 251 14.72 4.65 -6.94
N ASP A 252 13.69 3.80 -7.09
CA ASP A 252 12.31 4.13 -6.75
C ASP A 252 12.18 4.37 -5.23
N PRO A 253 11.66 5.53 -4.80
CA PRO A 253 11.41 5.81 -3.39
C PRO A 253 10.54 4.76 -2.68
N LEU A 254 9.55 4.15 -3.35
CA LEU A 254 8.70 3.13 -2.74
C LEU A 254 9.48 1.85 -2.46
N LEU A 255 10.29 1.38 -3.41
CA LEU A 255 11.13 0.20 -3.20
C LEU A 255 12.14 0.42 -2.08
N GLN A 256 12.73 1.62 -2.00
CA GLN A 256 13.60 2.01 -0.89
C GLN A 256 12.87 2.02 0.45
N MET A 257 11.64 2.54 0.53
CA MET A 257 10.87 2.51 1.77
C MET A 257 10.49 1.09 2.18
N PHE A 258 10.13 0.24 1.21
CA PHE A 258 9.82 -1.15 1.49
C PHE A 258 11.03 -1.92 2.04
N GLU A 259 12.20 -1.76 1.40
CA GLU A 259 13.46 -2.36 1.86
C GLU A 259 13.82 -1.89 3.27
N ARG A 260 13.73 -0.58 3.52
CA ARG A 260 14.03 -0.01 4.84
C ARG A 260 13.08 -0.49 5.93
N LEU A 261 11.78 -0.48 5.68
CA LEU A 261 10.79 -0.96 6.64
C LEU A 261 10.98 -2.46 6.92
N SER A 262 11.18 -3.25 5.86
CA SER A 262 11.49 -4.67 5.95
C SER A 262 12.71 -4.92 6.85
N SER A 263 13.82 -4.23 6.57
CA SER A 263 15.06 -4.35 7.36
C SER A 263 14.89 -3.88 8.81
N LEU A 264 14.16 -2.78 9.04
CA LEU A 264 13.88 -2.26 10.38
C LEU A 264 13.11 -3.30 11.21
N LEU A 265 12.04 -3.88 10.67
CA LEU A 265 11.22 -4.87 11.37
C LEU A 265 12.04 -6.13 11.71
N ASP A 266 12.91 -6.59 10.81
CA ASP A 266 13.81 -7.71 11.08
C ASP A 266 14.81 -7.40 12.19
N ARG A 267 15.48 -6.25 12.10
CA ARG A 267 16.50 -5.83 13.09
C ARG A 267 15.91 -5.53 14.45
N ALA A 268 14.65 -5.07 14.50
CA ALA A 268 13.92 -4.83 15.73
C ALA A 268 13.32 -6.11 16.33
N GLY A 269 13.32 -7.23 15.60
CA GLY A 269 12.59 -8.45 16.02
C GLY A 269 11.07 -8.27 16.01
N GLN A 270 10.56 -7.32 15.22
CA GLN A 270 9.16 -6.91 15.16
C GLN A 270 8.47 -7.26 13.84
N ARG A 271 9.09 -8.12 13.00
CA ARG A 271 8.40 -8.71 11.85
C ARG A 271 7.38 -9.75 12.35
N GLN A 272 6.10 -9.42 12.19
CA GLN A 272 4.99 -10.26 12.60
C GLN A 272 4.21 -10.79 11.38
N ALA A 273 4.07 -9.97 10.33
CA ALA A 273 3.48 -10.38 9.06
C ALA A 273 4.47 -11.22 8.25
N ARG A 274 3.95 -12.24 7.57
CA ARG A 274 4.71 -13.15 6.69
C ARG A 274 4.78 -12.53 5.30
N VAL A 275 5.80 -11.71 5.07
CA VAL A 275 6.05 -11.08 3.76
C VAL A 275 7.39 -11.56 3.23
N GLU A 276 7.33 -12.46 2.26
CA GLU A 276 8.47 -12.97 1.50
C GLU A 276 8.91 -11.91 0.49
N VAL A 277 10.10 -11.34 0.71
CA VAL A 277 10.64 -10.33 -0.20
C VAL A 277 12.15 -10.50 -0.33
N SER A 278 12.61 -10.45 -1.58
CA SER A 278 14.03 -10.31 -1.91
C SER A 278 14.26 -8.95 -2.58
N PHE A 279 15.30 -8.26 -2.10
CA PHE A 279 15.74 -7.01 -2.69
C PHE A 279 16.97 -7.25 -3.56
N PRO A 280 17.01 -6.69 -4.77
CA PRO A 280 18.12 -6.90 -5.69
C PRO A 280 19.38 -6.19 -5.18
N ASN A 281 20.46 -6.96 -4.99
CA ASN A 281 21.74 -6.42 -4.54
C ASN A 281 22.57 -5.81 -5.68
N THR A 282 22.30 -6.21 -6.92
CA THR A 282 23.02 -5.79 -8.13
C THR A 282 22.06 -5.29 -9.20
N ASN A 283 22.54 -4.39 -10.06
CA ASN A 283 21.78 -3.96 -11.24
C ASN A 283 22.00 -4.98 -12.35
N THR A 284 20.91 -5.56 -12.84
CA THR A 284 20.91 -6.47 -13.99
C THR A 284 20.21 -5.79 -15.16
N ALA A 285 20.53 -6.22 -16.38
CA ALA A 285 19.80 -5.74 -17.55
C ALA A 285 18.33 -6.17 -17.46
N PRO A 286 17.37 -5.31 -17.83
CA PRO A 286 15.95 -5.67 -17.83
C PRO A 286 15.68 -6.80 -18.83
N LEU A 287 14.82 -7.73 -18.45
CA LEU A 287 14.29 -8.79 -19.29
C LEU A 287 12.84 -8.46 -19.66
N GLY A 288 12.50 -8.53 -20.94
CA GLY A 288 11.12 -8.30 -21.40
C GLY A 288 10.61 -6.87 -21.19
N GLU A 289 11.47 -5.89 -20.92
CA GLU A 289 11.10 -4.48 -20.76
C GLU A 289 12.03 -3.59 -21.58
N THR A 290 11.46 -2.64 -22.32
CA THR A 290 12.22 -1.58 -22.98
C THR A 290 12.07 -0.29 -22.21
N ARG A 291 13.16 0.20 -21.63
CA ARG A 291 13.17 1.48 -20.91
C ARG A 291 13.07 2.65 -21.88
N THR A 292 12.25 3.63 -21.54
CA THR A 292 12.18 4.92 -22.23
C THR A 292 13.48 5.71 -22.07
N LEU A 293 13.74 6.65 -22.97
CA LEU A 293 14.89 7.57 -22.87
C LEU A 293 14.86 8.38 -21.57
N PHE A 294 13.68 8.88 -21.16
CA PHE A 294 13.56 9.60 -19.89
C PHE A 294 13.79 8.66 -18.71
N GLY A 295 13.27 7.42 -18.74
CA GLY A 295 13.56 6.42 -17.71
C GLY A 295 15.05 6.15 -17.54
N GLN A 296 15.78 5.97 -18.65
CA GLN A 296 17.24 5.77 -18.65
C GLN A 296 17.99 6.99 -18.10
N VAL A 297 17.64 8.19 -18.56
CA VAL A 297 18.28 9.44 -18.13
C VAL A 297 17.95 9.79 -16.68
N SER A 298 16.72 9.56 -16.23
CA SER A 298 16.30 9.87 -14.87
C SER A 298 17.03 9.02 -13.84
N ASP A 299 17.31 7.75 -14.14
CA ASP A 299 18.09 6.89 -13.25
C ASP A 299 19.57 7.22 -13.23
N LEU A 300 20.10 7.74 -14.34
CA LEU A 300 21.49 8.18 -14.42
C LEU A 300 21.70 9.50 -13.67
N LEU A 301 20.75 10.44 -13.79
CA LEU A 301 20.89 11.81 -13.28
C LEU A 301 20.30 12.01 -11.88
N LEU A 302 19.26 11.26 -11.49
CA LEU A 302 18.60 11.40 -10.20
C LEU A 302 19.00 10.25 -9.29
N THR A 303 19.93 10.52 -8.37
CA THR A 303 20.33 9.54 -7.35
C THR A 303 19.15 9.16 -6.46
N PRO A 304 19.17 7.96 -5.83
CA PRO A 304 18.12 7.54 -4.90
C PRO A 304 17.80 8.59 -3.82
N ALA A 305 18.84 9.23 -3.27
CA ALA A 305 18.69 10.29 -2.27
C ALA A 305 17.97 11.54 -2.81
N VAL A 306 18.21 11.93 -4.07
CA VAL A 306 17.51 13.05 -4.71
C VAL A 306 16.05 12.70 -4.94
N LYS A 307 15.75 11.50 -5.46
CA LYS A 307 14.36 11.03 -5.67
C LYS A 307 13.60 10.96 -4.34
N LEU A 308 14.24 10.48 -3.27
CA LEU A 308 13.66 10.49 -1.94
C LEU A 308 13.38 11.92 -1.47
N LYS A 309 14.35 12.85 -1.58
CA LYS A 309 14.17 14.27 -1.21
C LYS A 309 12.99 14.93 -1.94
N LEU A 310 12.81 14.65 -3.23
CA LEU A 310 11.67 15.15 -4.01
C LEU A 310 10.33 14.57 -3.51
N THR A 311 10.31 13.29 -3.15
CA THR A 311 9.14 12.63 -2.56
C THR A 311 8.79 13.26 -1.21
N ARG A 312 9.78 13.46 -0.33
CA ARG A 312 9.60 14.15 0.96
C ARG A 312 9.01 15.56 0.78
N LYS A 313 9.51 16.32 -0.20
CA LYS A 313 8.98 17.65 -0.52
C LYS A 313 7.52 17.59 -0.98
N SER A 314 7.17 16.58 -1.78
CA SER A 314 5.80 16.39 -2.27
C SER A 314 4.84 16.05 -1.12
N ILE A 315 5.22 15.14 -0.21
CA ILE A 315 4.42 14.79 0.98
C ILE A 315 4.20 15.98 1.90
N ARG A 316 5.22 16.84 2.11
CA ARG A 316 5.07 18.09 2.86
C ARG A 316 4.08 19.03 2.20
N LYS A 317 4.22 19.26 0.88
CA LYS A 317 3.29 20.10 0.11
C LYS A 317 1.86 19.58 0.22
N TYR A 318 1.65 18.27 0.10
CA TYR A 318 0.34 17.66 0.27
C TYR A 318 -0.20 17.86 1.68
N SER A 319 0.61 17.61 2.71
CA SER A 319 0.19 17.82 4.10
C SER A 319 -0.18 19.26 4.39
N GLU A 320 0.61 20.23 3.92
CA GLU A 320 0.30 21.67 4.02
C GLU A 320 -1.03 22.02 3.34
N GLN A 321 -1.31 21.46 2.15
CA GLN A 321 -2.52 21.73 1.39
C GLN A 321 -3.80 21.20 2.04
N CYS A 322 -3.72 20.15 2.85
CA CYS A 322 -4.87 19.61 3.61
C CYS A 322 -4.86 19.99 5.09
N GLY A 323 -3.94 20.85 5.52
CA GLY A 323 -3.85 21.27 6.93
C GLY A 323 -3.32 20.20 7.89
N HIS A 324 -2.66 19.16 7.39
CA HIS A 324 -2.09 18.08 8.20
C HIS A 324 -0.71 18.46 8.78
N ASP A 325 -0.58 18.42 10.10
CA ASP A 325 0.66 18.58 10.83
C ASP A 325 1.47 17.28 10.84
N LEU A 326 2.69 17.36 10.30
CA LEU A 326 3.63 16.25 10.22
C LEU A 326 4.52 16.12 11.48
N SER A 327 4.28 16.93 12.50
CA SER A 327 4.94 16.80 13.80
C SER A 327 4.54 15.48 14.47
N TYR A 328 5.51 14.85 15.13
CA TYR A 328 5.29 13.64 15.90
C TYR A 328 6.28 13.56 17.06
N GLN A 329 5.95 12.73 18.04
CA GLN A 329 6.81 12.43 19.18
C GLN A 329 6.80 10.93 19.48
N LEU A 330 7.98 10.35 19.64
CA LEU A 330 8.13 9.02 20.26
C LEU A 330 8.28 9.19 21.77
N GLU A 331 7.36 8.59 22.52
CA GLU A 331 7.44 8.52 23.98
C GLU A 331 8.30 7.32 24.39
N TRP A 332 9.26 7.53 25.28
CA TRP A 332 10.13 6.49 25.79
C TRP A 332 9.97 6.31 27.30
N ALA A 333 10.20 5.09 27.79
CA ALA A 333 10.47 4.86 29.19
C ALA A 333 11.81 5.49 29.59
N ASP A 334 11.89 5.95 30.85
CA ASP A 334 13.11 6.44 31.46
C ASP A 334 14.22 5.38 31.50
#